data_AF-A0A8C0VV91-F1
#
_entry.id   AF-A0A8C0VV91-F1
#
_cell.length_a   1.000
_cell.length_b   1.000
_cell.length_c   1.000
_cell.angle_alpha   90.00
_cell.angle_beta   90.00
_cell.angle_gamma   90.00
#
_symmetry.space_group_name_H-M   'P 1'
#
loop_
_entity.id
_entity.type
_entity.pdbx_description
1 polymer ?
#
loop_
_entity_poly.entity_id
_entity_poly.type
_entity_poly.pdbx_seq_one_letter_code
_entity_poly.pdbx_strand_id
1 'polypeptide(L)'
;MDAAEYVLCRWKGHLWPAKVLSRLGTSATSDRGGLFPLEVEVLSTDEKIQVNSTDITALSVSRIEALASSAGMPLAQNPISKDKLTKRTKKPMKKLSLERIG
;
A
#
# COMPACT_ATOMS: atom_id res chain seq x y z
N MET A 1 -11.74 15.11 7.16
CA MET A 1 -11.07 14.05 6.41
C MET A 1 -9.64 14.04 6.87
N ASP A 2 -9.40 13.32 7.96
CA ASP A 2 -8.09 13.23 8.60
C ASP A 2 -7.15 12.51 7.63
N ALA A 3 -6.12 13.22 7.17
CA ALA A 3 -5.11 12.64 6.31
C ALA A 3 -4.36 11.57 7.11
N ALA A 4 -4.50 10.31 6.70
CA ALA A 4 -3.80 9.20 7.32
C ALA A 4 -2.28 9.34 7.10
N GLU A 5 -1.51 9.36 8.18
CA GLU A 5 -0.06 9.39 8.13
C GLU A 5 0.49 7.96 8.07
N TYR A 6 1.28 7.67 7.05
CA TYR A 6 1.92 6.37 6.84
C TYR A 6 3.39 6.44 7.20
N VAL A 7 3.86 5.42 7.90
CA VAL A 7 5.21 5.33 8.42
C VAL A 7 5.77 3.93 8.28
N LEU A 8 7.08 3.81 8.31
CA LEU A 8 7.81 2.57 8.47
C LEU A 8 8.17 2.41 9.94
N CYS A 9 7.75 1.31 10.56
CA CYS A 9 8.12 0.96 11.93
C CYS A 9 8.93 -0.33 11.98
N ARG A 10 9.80 -0.48 12.99
CA ARG A 10 10.48 -1.76 13.24
C ARG A 10 9.55 -2.69 14.02
N TRP A 11 9.17 -3.80 13.40
CA TRP A 11 8.38 -4.84 14.04
C TRP A 11 8.95 -6.23 13.70
N LYS A 12 9.13 -7.07 14.73
CA LYS A 12 9.74 -8.41 14.61
C LYS A 12 11.08 -8.42 13.84
N GLY A 13 11.90 -7.38 14.02
CA GLY A 13 13.21 -7.27 13.37
C GLY A 13 13.19 -6.76 11.93
N HIS A 14 12.01 -6.53 11.34
CA HIS A 14 11.86 -6.01 9.99
C HIS A 14 11.19 -4.64 9.98
N LEU A 15 11.39 -3.90 8.90
CA LEU A 15 10.70 -2.64 8.64
C LEU A 15 9.35 -2.94 8.00
N TRP A 16 8.28 -2.59 8.69
CA TRP A 16 6.91 -2.81 8.25
C TRP A 16 6.20 -1.49 7.96
N PRO A 17 5.39 -1.43 6.89
CA PRO A 17 4.53 -0.29 6.64
C PRO A 17 3.38 -0.29 7.65
N ALA A 18 3.19 0.86 8.30
CA ALA A 18 2.17 1.05 9.33
C ALA A 18 1.45 2.38 9.17
N LYS A 19 0.20 2.42 9.63
CA LYS A 19 -0.64 3.62 9.68
C LYS A 19 -0.62 4.17 11.10
N VAL A 20 -0.35 5.46 11.25
CA VAL A 20 -0.43 6.11 12.57
C VAL A 20 -1.90 6.25 12.95
N LEU A 21 -2.26 5.72 14.11
CA LEU A 21 -3.61 5.84 14.67
C LEU A 21 -3.69 7.03 15.62
N SER A 22 -2.77 7.06 16.60
CA SER A 22 -2.77 8.06 17.65
C SER A 22 -1.33 8.40 18.04
N ARG A 23 -1.07 9.70 18.18
CA ARG A 23 0.13 10.17 18.88
C ARG A 23 -0.20 10.25 20.35
N LEU A 24 0.37 9.35 21.15
CA LEU A 24 0.17 9.40 22.59
C LEU A 24 1.07 10.51 23.15
N GLY A 25 0.51 11.72 23.20
CA GLY A 25 1.15 12.83 23.88
C GLY A 25 1.27 12.49 25.36
N THR A 26 2.45 12.75 25.94
CA THR A 26 2.70 12.62 27.37
C THR A 26 1.57 13.28 28.15
N SER A 27 0.89 12.51 29.00
CA SER A 27 0.08 13.06 30.08
C SER A 27 0.94 14.08 30.82
N ALA A 28 0.42 15.30 30.94
CA ALA A 28 1.14 16.49 31.36
C ALA A 28 1.54 16.45 32.84
N THR A 29 2.54 15.65 33.22
CA THR A 29 3.30 15.77 34.47
C THR A 29 4.53 14.85 34.40
N SER A 30 5.69 15.32 33.91
CA SER A 30 7.05 14.89 34.31
C SER A 30 8.10 15.21 33.23
N ASP A 31 8.67 16.40 33.34
CA ASP A 31 10.10 16.70 33.34
C ASP A 31 11.11 15.53 33.20
N ARG A 32 11.26 14.98 32.00
CA ARG A 32 12.57 14.58 31.40
C ARG A 32 12.35 14.11 29.98
N GLY A 33 13.21 14.52 29.03
CA GLY A 33 13.10 14.23 27.59
C GLY A 33 12.80 12.77 27.25
N GLY A 34 11.51 12.43 27.23
CA GLY A 34 10.99 11.09 27.04
C GLY A 34 10.57 10.89 25.59
N LEU A 35 10.99 9.77 25.03
CA LEU A 35 10.52 9.30 23.72
C LEU A 35 8.99 9.17 23.76
N PHE A 36 8.30 9.90 22.88
CA PHE A 36 6.85 9.81 22.77
C PHE A 36 6.46 8.53 22.05
N PRO A 37 5.69 7.63 22.68
CA PRO A 37 5.17 6.46 22.00
C PRO A 37 4.05 6.88 21.03
N LEU A 38 4.05 6.27 19.84
CA LEU A 38 2.99 6.34 18.86
C LEU A 38 2.31 4.97 18.78
N GLU A 39 0.99 5.00 18.67
CA GLU A 39 0.20 3.83 18.31
C GLU A 39 0.09 3.75 16.79
N VAL A 40 0.55 2.64 16.23
CA VAL A 40 0.51 2.38 14.79
C VAL A 40 -0.12 1.03 14.50
N GLU A 41 -0.81 0.93 13.38
CA GLU A 41 -1.41 -0.29 12.86
C GLU A 41 -0.58 -0.82 11.69
N VAL A 42 -0.05 -2.04 11.81
CA VAL A 42 0.74 -2.67 10.75
C VAL A 42 -0.18 -3.07 9.61
N LEU A 43 0.04 -2.52 8.40
CA LEU A 43 -0.84 -2.74 7.24
C LEU A 43 -0.87 -4.19 6.74
N SER A 44 0.10 -5.02 7.15
CA SER A 44 0.16 -6.41 6.72
C SER A 44 -0.66 -7.37 7.60
N THR A 45 -0.91 -7.01 8.86
CA THR A 45 -1.54 -7.91 9.84
C THR A 45 -2.66 -7.22 10.64
N ASP A 46 -2.91 -5.93 10.38
CA ASP A 46 -3.84 -5.08 11.11
C ASP A 46 -3.57 -5.07 12.64
N GLU A 47 -2.32 -5.39 13.02
CA GLU A 47 -1.91 -5.45 14.42
C GLU A 47 -1.54 -4.04 14.90
N LYS A 48 -2.11 -3.65 16.03
CA LYS A 48 -1.81 -2.36 16.67
C LYS A 48 -0.66 -2.53 17.65
N ILE A 49 0.39 -1.75 17.43
CA ILE A 49 1.60 -1.78 18.25
C ILE A 49 1.97 -0.38 18.71
N GLN A 50 2.57 -0.30 19.90
CA GLN A 50 3.18 0.93 20.39
C GLN A 50 4.65 0.95 20.02
N VAL A 51 5.05 2.00 19.31
CA VAL A 51 6.43 2.21 18.85
C VAL A 51 6.92 3.58 19.28
N ASN A 52 8.20 3.68 19.62
CA ASN A 52 8.78 4.98 19.96
C ASN A 52 8.92 5.84 18.71
N SER A 53 8.73 7.16 18.82
CA SER A 53 8.88 8.09 17.70
C SER A 53 10.22 7.98 16.95
N THR A 54 11.29 7.53 17.60
CA THR A 54 12.63 7.37 16.98
C THR A 54 12.75 6.12 16.11
N ASP A 55 11.91 5.10 16.35
CA ASP A 55 11.88 3.87 15.56
C ASP A 55 10.95 3.97 14.33
N ILE A 56 10.45 5.18 14.07
CA ILE A 56 9.49 5.48 13.02
C ILE A 56 10.15 6.34 11.95
N THR A 57 10.02 5.93 10.69
CA THR A 57 10.47 6.73 9.53
C THR A 57 9.26 7.09 8.68
N ALA A 58 9.11 8.38 8.35
CA ALA A 58 8.02 8.83 7.48
C ALA A 58 8.07 8.15 6.11
N LEU A 59 6.93 7.63 5.66
CA LEU A 59 6.81 6.93 4.38
C LEU A 59 6.17 7.85 3.35
N SER A 60 7.01 8.52 2.54
CA SER A 60 6.54 9.31 1.40
C SER A 60 6.59 8.49 0.10
N VAL A 61 5.78 8.89 -0.89
CA VAL A 61 5.76 8.24 -2.21
C VAL A 61 7.15 8.24 -2.85
N SER A 62 7.85 9.36 -2.83
CA SER A 62 9.23 9.47 -3.35
C SER A 62 10.21 8.54 -2.64
N ARG A 63 10.02 8.29 -1.33
CA ARG A 63 10.84 7.33 -0.58
C ARG A 63 10.57 5.89 -1.02
N ILE A 64 9.31 5.54 -1.26
CA ILE A 64 8.92 4.23 -1.80
C ILE A 64 9.56 4.04 -3.18
N GLU A 65 9.47 5.06 -4.05
CA GLU A 65 10.07 5.04 -5.39
C GLU A 65 11.59 4.84 -5.33
N ALA A 66 12.27 5.59 -4.46
CA ALA A 66 13.72 5.44 -4.27
C ALA A 66 14.11 4.06 -3.75
N LEU A 67 13.35 3.49 -2.81
CA LEU A 67 13.59 2.16 -2.26
C LEU A 67 13.39 1.06 -3.30
N ALA A 68 12.29 1.11 -4.06
CA ALA A 68 12.04 0.12 -5.10
C ALA A 68 13.02 0.25 -6.28
N SER A 69 13.39 1.47 -6.66
CA SER A 69 14.47 1.69 -7.63
C SER A 69 15.81 1.13 -7.14
N SER A 70 16.16 1.37 -5.87
CA SER A 70 17.35 0.77 -5.24
C SER A 70 17.29 -0.75 -5.16
N ALA A 71 16.10 -1.33 -4.99
CA ALA A 71 15.89 -2.77 -4.93
C ALA A 71 15.87 -3.44 -6.33
N GLY A 72 16.02 -2.67 -7.41
CA GLY A 72 15.87 -3.18 -8.78
C GLY A 72 14.45 -3.67 -9.07
N MET A 73 13.48 -3.31 -8.23
CA MET A 73 12.07 -3.61 -8.43
C MET A 73 11.51 -2.55 -9.38
N PRO A 74 11.06 -2.92 -10.59
CA PRO A 74 10.25 -2.00 -11.37
C PRO A 74 8.97 -1.78 -10.56
N LEU A 75 8.77 -0.57 -10.03
CA LEU A 75 7.40 -0.18 -9.71
C LEU A 75 6.64 -0.37 -11.01
N ALA A 76 5.51 -1.07 -10.96
CA ALA A 76 4.57 -1.07 -12.05
C ALA A 76 4.18 0.40 -12.26
N GLN A 77 4.91 1.07 -13.15
CA GLN A 77 4.46 2.27 -13.80
C GLN A 77 3.23 1.78 -14.52
N ASN A 78 2.07 1.94 -13.91
CA ASN A 78 0.84 1.90 -14.66
C ASN A 78 0.72 3.30 -15.23
N PRO A 79 1.21 3.60 -16.46
CA PRO A 79 0.52 4.65 -17.18
C PRO A 79 -0.92 4.17 -17.24
N ILE A 80 -1.86 4.97 -16.75
CA ILE A 80 -3.24 4.81 -17.18
C ILE A 80 -3.20 5.06 -18.70
N SER A 81 -2.95 3.98 -19.45
CA SER A 81 -2.90 3.99 -20.90
C SER A 81 -4.33 4.22 -21.36
N LYS A 82 -4.65 5.47 -21.64
CA LYS A 82 -5.75 5.80 -22.52
C LYS A 82 -5.39 5.25 -23.91
N ASP A 83 -6.25 4.35 -24.37
CA ASP A 83 -6.45 3.91 -25.75
C ASP A 83 -5.63 2.72 -26.30
N LYS A 84 -6.38 1.93 -27.10
CA LYS A 84 -6.02 0.84 -28.03
C LYS A 84 -5.76 -0.58 -27.51
N LEU A 85 -6.78 -1.43 -27.66
CA LEU A 85 -6.60 -2.79 -28.20
C LEU A 85 -7.91 -3.31 -28.84
N THR A 86 -8.14 -3.12 -30.15
CA THR A 86 -7.81 -4.02 -31.27
C THR A 86 -9.01 -4.85 -31.76
N LYS A 87 -9.22 -4.77 -33.07
CA LYS A 87 -10.32 -5.30 -33.87
C LYS A 87 -10.47 -6.82 -33.70
N ARG A 88 -11.67 -7.30 -33.34
CA ARG A 88 -12.04 -8.71 -33.46
C ARG A 88 -12.72 -8.96 -34.81
N THR A 89 -11.97 -9.56 -35.73
CA THR A 89 -12.47 -10.14 -36.98
C THR A 89 -13.42 -11.30 -36.65
N LYS A 90 -14.70 -11.17 -37.01
CA LYS A 90 -15.69 -12.26 -36.88
C LYS A 90 -15.45 -13.27 -38.01
N LYS A 91 -14.96 -14.47 -37.69
CA LYS A 91 -14.93 -15.62 -38.62
C LYS A 91 -16.36 -16.19 -38.78
N PRO A 92 -16.74 -16.65 -39.98
CA PRO A 92 -18.12 -17.04 -40.29
C PRO A 92 -18.51 -18.36 -39.62
N MET A 93 -19.74 -18.38 -39.08
CA MET A 93 -20.33 -19.51 -38.39
C MET A 93 -20.91 -20.48 -39.42
N LYS A 94 -20.39 -21.72 -39.41
CA LYS A 94 -20.85 -22.82 -40.26
C LYS A 94 -22.25 -23.22 -39.80
N LYS A 95 -23.27 -23.06 -40.64
CA LYS A 95 -24.61 -23.62 -40.41
C LYS A 95 -24.68 -25.01 -41.07
N LEU A 96 -24.48 -26.04 -40.25
CA LEU A 96 -24.92 -27.42 -40.46
C LEU A 96 -25.72 -27.70 -39.18
N SER A 97 -26.99 -28.06 -39.17
CA SER A 97 -27.62 -29.12 -39.94
C SER A 97 -29.13 -28.90 -40.13
N LEU A 98 -29.64 -29.71 -41.06
CA LEU A 98 -30.96 -29.82 -41.66
C LEU A 98 -31.80 -30.87 -40.91
N GLU A 99 -32.98 -30.50 -40.40
CA GLU A 99 -34.08 -31.39 -40.02
C GLU A 99 -35.39 -30.60 -40.25
N ARG A 100 -36.01 -30.62 -41.43
CA ARG A 100 -36.87 -31.65 -42.08
C ARG A 100 -38.09 -32.05 -41.25
N ILE A 101 -39.19 -31.29 -41.36
CA ILE A 101 -40.56 -31.77 -41.13
C ILE A 101 -41.49 -31.01 -42.10
N GLY A 102 -42.19 -31.75 -42.98
CA GLY A 102 -43.19 -31.24 -43.92
C GLY A 102 -42.94 -31.70 -45.35
#